data_AF-A0A3M9X793-F1
#
_entry.id   AF-A0A3M9X793-F1
#
_cell.length_a   1.000
_cell.length_b   1.000
_cell.length_c   1.000
_cell.angle_alpha   90.00
_cell.angle_beta   90.00
_cell.angle_gamma   90.00
#
_symmetry.space_group_name_H-M   'P 1'
#
loop_
_entity.id
_entity.type
_entity.pdbx_description
1 polymer ?
#
loop_
_entity_poly.entity_id
_entity_poly.type
_entity_poly.pdbx_seq_one_letter_code
_entity_poly.pdbx_strand_id
1 'polypeptide(L)'
;MGSFSIWHWLIVLILIGLPLVFVLRAAPAGANRFGEMPASMNFGEAVSSFFRNYVNFSGRASRSEFWYSYLFIIIVGVILVIVDAIVKNEIISSIWNLAALLPTLAMTTRRLHDINRSGWHQLLAWFIPVGSIALIIWYCKKSDDTVTLSEIERVFR
;
A
#
# COMPACT_ATOMS: atom_id res chain seq x y z
N MET A 1 15.34 -19.25 -34.73
CA MET A 1 15.14 -18.93 -33.30
C MET A 1 15.74 -17.54 -33.07
N GLY A 2 14.93 -16.52 -32.77
CA GLY A 2 15.43 -15.16 -32.60
C GLY A 2 16.44 -15.09 -31.47
N SER A 3 17.67 -14.67 -31.77
CA SER A 3 18.72 -14.51 -30.76
C SER A 3 18.32 -13.39 -29.80
N PHE A 4 18.38 -13.65 -28.49
CA PHE A 4 18.20 -12.63 -27.45
C PHE A 4 19.35 -11.62 -27.56
N SER A 5 19.09 -10.50 -28.23
CA SER A 5 20.03 -9.38 -28.33
C SER A 5 20.33 -8.79 -26.95
N ILE A 6 21.52 -8.20 -26.79
CA ILE A 6 21.93 -7.44 -25.59
C ILE A 6 20.87 -6.43 -25.13
N TRP A 7 20.11 -5.85 -26.05
CA TRP A 7 19.02 -4.92 -25.72
C TRP A 7 17.91 -5.55 -24.88
N HIS A 8 17.57 -6.82 -25.11
CA HIS A 8 16.58 -7.53 -24.30
C HIS A 8 17.11 -7.76 -22.88
N TRP A 9 18.40 -8.11 -22.76
CA TRP A 9 19.05 -8.26 -21.45
C TRP A 9 19.14 -6.94 -20.70
N LEU A 10 19.39 -5.82 -21.37
CA LEU A 10 19.36 -4.49 -20.77
C LEU A 10 17.97 -4.13 -20.25
N ILE A 11 16.92 -4.40 -21.03
CA ILE A 11 15.52 -4.18 -20.61
C ILE A 11 15.20 -5.02 -19.37
N VAL A 12 15.55 -6.31 -19.37
CA VAL A 12 15.33 -7.21 -18.23
C VAL A 12 16.10 -6.74 -17.00
N LEU A 13 17.35 -6.32 -17.16
CA LEU A 13 18.19 -5.83 -16.07
C LEU A 13 17.65 -4.53 -15.48
N ILE A 14 17.14 -3.62 -16.29
CA ILE A 14 16.48 -2.40 -15.81
C ILE A 14 15.18 -2.74 -15.08
N LEU A 15 14.33 -3.60 -15.66
CA LEU A 15 13.03 -3.98 -15.07
C LEU A 15 13.15 -4.74 -13.75
N ILE A 16 14.26 -5.44 -13.51
CA ILE A 16 14.48 -6.20 -12.27
C ILE A 16 15.40 -5.45 -11.31
N GLY A 17 16.51 -4.91 -11.81
CA GLY A 17 17.55 -4.27 -11.02
C GLY A 17 17.09 -2.97 -10.39
N LEU A 18 16.36 -2.12 -11.13
CA LEU A 18 15.87 -0.85 -10.59
C LEU A 18 14.90 -1.07 -9.42
N PRO A 19 13.84 -1.91 -9.53
CA PRO A 19 12.99 -2.22 -8.39
C PRO A 19 13.75 -2.85 -7.23
N LEU A 20 14.70 -3.73 -7.50
CA LEU A 20 15.50 -4.38 -6.47
C LEU A 20 16.30 -3.36 -5.63
N VAL A 21 16.90 -2.35 -6.26
CA VAL A 21 17.62 -1.28 -5.56
C VAL A 21 16.70 -0.52 -4.59
N PHE A 22 15.47 -0.19 -5.02
CA PHE A 22 14.49 0.48 -4.16
C PHE A 22 13.96 -0.43 -3.04
N VAL A 23 13.77 -1.72 -3.31
CA VAL A 23 13.35 -2.71 -2.31
C VAL A 23 14.43 -2.92 -1.24
N LEU A 24 15.69 -3.00 -1.64
CA LEU A 24 16.83 -3.22 -0.73
C LEU A 24 17.22 -1.97 0.05
N ARG A 25 16.74 -0.78 -0.35
CA ARG A 25 16.98 0.46 0.42
C ARG A 25 16.34 0.33 1.80
N ALA A 26 17.15 0.44 2.85
CA ALA A 26 16.66 0.41 4.23
C ALA A 26 15.75 1.61 4.52
N ALA A 27 14.79 1.42 5.42
CA ALA A 27 14.02 2.54 5.94
C ALA A 27 14.95 3.48 6.73
N PRO A 28 14.68 4.80 6.73
CA PRO A 28 15.43 5.76 7.53
C PRO A 28 15.43 5.37 9.01
N ALA A 29 16.59 5.49 9.67
CA ALA A 29 16.71 5.20 11.09
C ALA A 29 16.12 6.33 11.95
N GLY A 30 15.60 5.97 13.11
CA GLY A 30 15.05 6.89 14.11
C GLY A 30 13.53 6.90 14.16
N ALA A 31 12.98 7.88 14.88
CA ALA A 31 11.55 8.06 15.06
C ALA A 31 10.79 8.09 13.74
N ASN A 32 9.59 7.51 13.72
CA ASN A 32 8.72 7.62 12.56
C ASN A 32 8.36 9.09 12.31
N ARG A 33 8.66 9.58 11.09
CA ARG A 33 8.48 11.00 10.71
C ARG A 33 7.03 11.39 10.41
N PHE A 34 6.12 10.42 10.31
CA PHE A 34 4.76 10.61 9.77
C PHE A 34 3.68 10.68 10.85
N GLY A 35 4.07 10.80 12.13
CA GLY A 35 3.16 11.01 13.26
C GLY A 35 3.06 9.81 14.20
N GLU A 36 2.10 9.89 15.12
CA GLU A 36 1.87 8.88 16.16
C GLU A 36 1.35 7.55 15.61
N MET A 37 1.46 6.52 16.44
CA MET A 37 1.07 5.16 16.06
C MET A 37 -0.45 5.07 15.83
N PRO A 38 -0.91 4.57 14.68
CA PRO A 38 -2.34 4.52 14.39
C PRO A 38 -3.04 3.45 15.22
N ALA A 39 -4.24 3.76 15.71
CA ALA A 39 -5.07 2.81 16.44
C ALA A 39 -5.54 1.64 15.56
N SER A 40 -5.72 0.47 16.17
CA SER A 40 -6.42 -0.64 15.53
C SER A 40 -7.89 -0.29 15.33
N MET A 41 -8.46 -0.68 14.20
CA MET A 41 -9.84 -0.39 13.82
C MET A 41 -10.60 -1.69 13.55
N ASN A 42 -11.91 -1.69 13.82
CA ASN A 42 -12.80 -2.74 13.32
C ASN A 42 -13.15 -2.52 11.83
N PHE A 43 -13.87 -3.46 11.24
CA PHE A 43 -14.24 -3.40 9.82
C PHE A 43 -15.04 -2.12 9.46
N GLY A 44 -16.05 -1.77 10.26
CA GLY A 44 -16.89 -0.59 9.99
C GLY A 44 -16.13 0.72 10.14
N GLU A 45 -15.26 0.82 11.14
CA GLU A 45 -14.36 1.95 11.35
C GLU A 45 -13.38 2.10 10.19
N ALA A 46 -12.83 1.00 9.67
CA ALA A 46 -11.94 1.04 8.52
C ALA A 46 -12.65 1.54 7.25
N VAL A 47 -13.89 1.11 7.00
CA VAL A 47 -14.69 1.62 5.86
C VAL A 47 -14.99 3.12 6.04
N SER A 48 -15.37 3.54 7.25
CA SER A 48 -15.58 4.97 7.56
C SER A 48 -14.29 5.79 7.37
N SER A 49 -13.14 5.29 7.85
CA SER A 49 -11.84 5.92 7.66
C SER A 49 -11.47 6.02 6.18
N PHE A 50 -11.75 4.99 5.39
CA PHE A 50 -11.46 4.97 3.95
C PHE A 50 -12.11 6.14 3.20
N PHE A 51 -13.39 6.40 3.48
CA PHE A 51 -14.10 7.54 2.87
C PHE A 51 -13.78 8.88 3.53
N ARG A 52 -13.49 8.92 4.85
CA ARG A 52 -13.08 10.15 5.54
C ARG A 52 -11.71 10.65 5.09
N ASN A 53 -10.78 9.73 4.82
CA ASN A 53 -9.41 10.03 4.38
C ASN A 53 -9.24 9.88 2.87
N TYR A 54 -10.26 10.28 2.10
CA TYR A 54 -10.34 10.01 0.66
C TYR A 54 -9.15 10.50 -0.17
N VAL A 55 -8.64 11.70 0.11
CA VAL A 55 -7.43 12.29 -0.52
C VAL A 55 -6.38 12.69 0.52
N ASN A 56 -6.41 12.06 1.69
CA ASN A 56 -5.46 12.36 2.75
C ASN A 56 -4.24 11.44 2.66
N PHE A 57 -3.13 11.99 2.15
CA PHE A 57 -1.84 11.29 2.03
C PHE A 57 -0.95 11.45 3.28
N SER A 58 -1.40 12.20 4.27
CA SER A 58 -0.65 12.48 5.49
C SER A 58 -1.09 11.55 6.64
N GLY A 59 -0.15 11.28 7.55
CA GLY A 59 -0.39 10.38 8.67
C GLY A 59 -0.06 8.92 8.36
N ARG A 60 -0.49 8.04 9.28
CA ARG A 60 -0.20 6.61 9.28
C ARG A 60 -1.51 5.82 9.23
N ALA A 61 -1.48 4.65 8.59
CA ALA A 61 -2.59 3.71 8.55
C ALA A 61 -2.20 2.42 9.27
N SER A 62 -3.07 1.94 10.16
CA SER A 62 -2.85 0.70 10.89
C SER A 62 -3.00 -0.52 9.97
N ARG A 63 -2.47 -1.67 10.37
CA ARG A 63 -2.62 -2.92 9.62
C ARG A 63 -4.09 -3.30 9.42
N SER A 64 -4.90 -3.13 10.46
CA SER A 64 -6.34 -3.39 10.42
C SER A 64 -7.07 -2.43 9.48
N GLU A 65 -6.75 -1.13 9.50
CA GLU A 65 -7.36 -0.16 8.58
C GLU A 65 -7.10 -0.57 7.13
N PHE A 66 -5.84 -0.85 6.79
CA PHE A 66 -5.46 -1.23 5.42
C PHE A 66 -6.13 -2.52 4.95
N TRP A 67 -6.05 -3.61 5.72
CA TRP A 67 -6.58 -4.90 5.28
C TRP A 67 -8.11 -4.95 5.25
N TYR A 68 -8.80 -4.28 6.18
CA TYR A 68 -10.27 -4.20 6.13
C TYR A 68 -10.77 -3.32 4.99
N SER A 69 -10.12 -2.19 4.71
CA SER A 69 -10.44 -1.39 3.52
C SER A 69 -10.16 -2.15 2.23
N TYR A 70 -9.07 -2.92 2.15
CA TYR A 70 -8.78 -3.77 0.99
C TYR A 70 -9.83 -4.87 0.81
N LEU A 71 -10.26 -5.52 1.90
CA LEU A 71 -11.36 -6.49 1.89
C LEU A 71 -12.66 -5.85 1.39
N PHE A 72 -12.98 -4.64 1.85
CA PHE A 72 -14.14 -3.88 1.37
C PHE A 72 -14.08 -3.61 -0.13
N ILE A 73 -12.93 -3.16 -0.65
CA ILE A 73 -12.74 -2.94 -2.10
C ILE A 73 -12.95 -4.23 -2.89
N ILE A 74 -12.43 -5.37 -2.41
CA ILE A 74 -12.63 -6.68 -3.06
C ILE A 74 -14.11 -7.06 -3.08
N ILE A 75 -14.81 -6.93 -1.96
CA ILE A 75 -16.24 -7.26 -1.86
C ILE A 75 -17.06 -6.42 -2.85
N VAL A 76 -16.84 -5.10 -2.88
CA VAL A 76 -17.53 -4.22 -3.83
C VAL A 76 -17.17 -4.58 -5.27
N GLY A 77 -15.90 -4.89 -5.55
CA GLY A 77 -15.46 -5.33 -6.88
C GLY A 77 -16.18 -6.60 -7.35
N VAL A 78 -16.31 -7.61 -6.49
CA VAL A 78 -17.05 -8.85 -6.81
C VAL A 78 -18.52 -8.58 -7.09
N ILE A 79 -19.16 -7.73 -6.28
CA ILE A 79 -20.56 -7.33 -6.49
C ILE A 79 -20.72 -6.63 -7.84
N LEU A 80 -19.83 -5.70 -8.18
CA LEU A 80 -19.88 -4.96 -9.43
C LEU A 80 -19.70 -5.86 -10.66
N VAL A 81 -18.81 -6.85 -10.60
CA VAL A 81 -18.66 -7.84 -11.69
C VAL A 81 -19.96 -8.59 -11.95
N ILE A 82 -20.70 -8.97 -10.89
CA ILE A 82 -21.99 -9.64 -11.03
C ILE A 82 -23.04 -8.69 -11.63
N VAL A 83 -23.10 -7.45 -11.16
CA VAL A 83 -24.03 -6.44 -11.65
C VAL A 83 -23.80 -6.14 -13.14
N ASP A 84 -22.54 -5.92 -13.54
CA ASP A 84 -22.17 -5.63 -14.92
C ASP A 84 -22.52 -6.79 -15.86
N ALA A 85 -22.37 -8.05 -15.41
CA ALA A 85 -22.77 -9.23 -16.17
C ALA A 85 -24.29 -9.29 -16.41
N ILE A 86 -25.11 -8.84 -15.45
CA ILE A 86 -26.57 -8.81 -15.55
C ILE A 86 -27.03 -7.65 -16.44
N VAL A 87 -26.47 -6.45 -16.23
CA VAL A 87 -26.84 -5.22 -16.96
C VAL A 87 -26.21 -5.18 -18.36
N LYS A 88 -25.17 -5.97 -18.61
CA LYS A 88 -24.33 -5.97 -19.83
C LYS A 88 -23.70 -4.60 -20.10
N ASN A 89 -23.29 -3.92 -19.03
CA ASN A 89 -22.68 -2.60 -19.09
C ASN A 89 -21.57 -2.49 -18.05
N GLU A 90 -20.38 -2.09 -18.48
CA GLU A 90 -19.17 -1.99 -17.64
C GLU A 90 -18.92 -0.55 -17.12
N ILE A 91 -19.81 0.38 -17.42
CA ILE A 91 -19.66 1.79 -16.99
C ILE A 91 -19.72 1.89 -15.46
N ILE A 92 -20.53 1.06 -14.79
CA ILE A 92 -20.71 1.14 -13.34
C ILE A 92 -19.40 0.75 -12.62
N SER A 93 -18.79 -0.39 -12.98
CA SER A 93 -17.49 -0.77 -12.43
C SER A 93 -16.38 0.21 -12.80
N SER A 94 -16.40 0.77 -14.02
CA SER A 94 -15.44 1.78 -14.45
C SER A 94 -15.48 3.03 -13.57
N ILE A 95 -16.68 3.54 -13.26
CA ILE A 95 -16.87 4.70 -12.36
C ILE A 95 -16.37 4.36 -10.96
N TRP A 96 -16.69 3.17 -10.44
CA TRP A 96 -16.21 2.75 -9.13
C TRP A 96 -14.68 2.66 -9.08
N ASN A 97 -14.04 2.07 -10.09
CA ASN A 97 -12.58 1.96 -10.14
C ASN A 97 -11.91 3.34 -10.11
N LEU A 98 -12.46 4.32 -10.84
CA LEU A 98 -11.98 5.70 -10.79
C LEU A 98 -12.21 6.35 -9.43
N ALA A 99 -13.38 6.14 -8.83
CA ALA A 99 -13.70 6.68 -7.50
C ALA A 99 -12.89 6.03 -6.37
N ALA A 100 -12.55 4.75 -6.47
CA ALA A 100 -11.75 4.03 -5.49
C ALA A 100 -10.24 4.23 -5.68
N LEU A 101 -9.80 4.72 -6.84
CA LEU A 101 -8.39 4.90 -7.17
C LEU A 101 -7.68 5.84 -6.18
N LEU A 102 -8.21 7.06 -6.01
CA LEU A 102 -7.62 8.06 -5.11
C LEU A 102 -7.53 7.61 -3.65
N PRO A 103 -8.60 7.12 -3.01
CA PRO A 103 -8.54 6.68 -1.61
C PRO A 103 -7.63 5.46 -1.42
N THR A 104 -7.55 4.57 -2.42
CA THR A 104 -6.63 3.42 -2.37
C THR A 104 -5.17 3.88 -2.40
N LEU A 105 -4.82 4.85 -3.25
CA LEU A 105 -3.48 5.44 -3.28
C LEU A 105 -3.14 6.19 -1.98
N ALA A 106 -4.09 6.96 -1.46
CA ALA A 106 -3.95 7.69 -0.20
C ALA A 106 -3.70 6.74 0.98
N MET A 107 -4.53 5.70 1.11
CA MET A 107 -4.40 4.66 2.14
C MET A 107 -3.07 3.90 2.02
N THR A 108 -2.69 3.50 0.81
CA THR A 108 -1.43 2.75 0.57
C THR A 108 -0.21 3.59 0.94
N THR A 109 -0.25 4.88 0.62
CA THR A 109 0.77 5.85 1.04
C THR A 109 0.88 5.93 2.56
N ARG A 110 -0.24 6.10 3.28
CA ARG A 110 -0.29 6.12 4.75
C ARG A 110 0.18 4.80 5.37
N ARG A 111 -0.05 3.67 4.71
CA ARG A 111 0.45 2.36 5.16
C ARG A 111 1.97 2.26 5.03
N LEU A 112 2.55 2.77 3.95
CA LEU A 112 4.01 2.84 3.80
C LEU A 112 4.66 3.80 4.81
N HIS A 113 3.96 4.89 5.15
CA HIS A 113 4.38 5.80 6.20
C HIS A 113 4.46 5.13 7.57
N ASP A 114 3.61 4.13 7.84
CA ASP A 114 3.62 3.40 9.11
C ASP A 114 4.93 2.62 9.38
N ILE A 115 5.65 2.25 8.31
CA ILE A 115 6.97 1.60 8.37
C ILE A 115 8.12 2.58 8.07
N ASN A 116 7.87 3.88 8.23
CA ASN A 116 8.79 4.99 7.98
C ASN A 116 9.34 5.06 6.53
N ARG A 117 8.63 4.46 5.57
CA ARG A 117 8.98 4.55 4.13
C ARG A 117 8.15 5.62 3.45
N SER A 118 8.65 6.19 2.36
CA SER A 118 7.87 7.17 1.58
C SER A 118 6.74 6.50 0.77
N GLY A 119 5.61 7.19 0.61
CA GLY A 119 4.48 6.74 -0.23
C GLY A 119 4.84 6.43 -1.68
N TRP A 120 5.86 7.09 -2.22
CA TRP A 120 6.39 6.84 -3.58
C TRP A 120 6.77 5.38 -3.85
N HIS A 121 7.06 4.60 -2.81
CA HIS A 121 7.37 3.18 -2.96
C HIS A 121 6.18 2.35 -3.49
N GLN A 122 4.94 2.87 -3.45
CA GLN A 122 3.79 2.19 -4.06
C GLN A 122 3.95 1.97 -5.56
N LEU A 123 4.78 2.77 -6.24
CA LEU A 123 5.10 2.59 -7.66
C LEU A 123 5.83 1.27 -7.96
N LEU A 124 6.41 0.63 -6.94
CA LEU A 124 6.97 -0.72 -7.08
C LEU A 124 5.92 -1.77 -7.46
N ALA A 125 4.63 -1.49 -7.26
CA ALA A 125 3.55 -2.39 -7.65
C ALA A 125 3.51 -2.65 -9.17
N TRP A 126 3.98 -1.70 -9.98
CA TRP A 126 4.04 -1.82 -11.44
C TRP A 126 5.11 -2.83 -11.90
N PHE A 127 6.07 -3.18 -11.04
CA PHE A 127 7.16 -4.09 -11.36
C PHE A 127 6.89 -5.50 -10.82
N ILE A 128 6.07 -6.26 -11.56
CA ILE A 128 5.72 -7.65 -11.22
C ILE A 128 6.84 -8.60 -11.69
N PRO A 129 7.26 -9.60 -10.89
CA PRO A 129 6.75 -9.97 -9.57
C PRO A 129 7.52 -9.36 -8.38
N VAL A 130 8.75 -8.86 -8.60
CA VAL A 130 9.67 -8.52 -7.50
C VAL A 130 9.13 -7.37 -6.63
N GLY A 131 8.65 -6.30 -7.26
CA GLY A 131 8.14 -5.12 -6.56
C GLY A 131 6.80 -5.36 -5.86
N SER A 132 5.89 -6.12 -6.48
CA SER A 132 4.59 -6.45 -5.88
C SER A 132 4.74 -7.36 -4.65
N ILE A 133 5.61 -8.37 -4.71
CA ILE A 133 5.90 -9.24 -3.55
C ILE A 133 6.51 -8.43 -2.41
N ALA A 134 7.48 -7.56 -2.69
CA ALA A 134 8.09 -6.71 -1.67
C ALA A 134 7.07 -5.79 -0.98
N LEU A 135 6.14 -5.21 -1.75
CA LEU A 135 5.07 -4.38 -1.20
C LEU A 135 4.11 -5.17 -0.31
N ILE A 136 3.72 -6.39 -0.71
CA ILE A 136 2.88 -7.25 0.14
C ILE A 136 3.57 -7.53 1.48
N ILE A 137 4.88 -7.85 1.46
CA ILE A 137 5.66 -8.05 2.69
C ILE A 137 5.64 -6.79 3.55
N TRP A 138 5.80 -5.62 2.94
CA TRP A 138 5.77 -4.33 3.66
C TRP A 138 4.39 -4.00 4.23
N TYR A 139 3.30 -4.29 3.52
CA TYR A 139 1.95 -4.13 4.04
C TYR A 139 1.68 -5.03 5.25
N CYS A 140 2.31 -6.21 5.30
CA CYS A 140 2.26 -7.12 6.44
C CYS A 140 3.17 -6.72 7.62
N LYS A 141 4.18 -5.86 7.44
CA LYS A 141 5.20 -5.56 8.47
C LYS A 141 4.62 -4.80 9.69
N LYS A 142 5.22 -4.98 10.88
CA LYS A 142 4.80 -4.25 12.10
C LYS A 142 5.10 -2.76 11.94
N SER A 143 4.21 -1.95 12.50
CA SER A 143 4.38 -0.51 12.67
C SER A 143 5.69 -0.19 13.38
N ASP A 144 6.36 0.89 12.97
CA ASP A 144 7.58 1.37 13.63
C ASP A 144 7.21 2.07 14.96
N ASP A 145 7.59 1.45 16.08
CA ASP A 145 7.31 1.84 17.47
C ASP A 145 8.59 2.23 18.25
N THR A 146 9.67 2.57 17.54
CA THR A 146 10.99 2.89 18.11
C THR A 146 10.96 3.96 19.22
N VAL A 147 10.14 5.01 19.08
CA VAL A 147 10.04 6.08 20.09
C VAL A 147 9.32 5.62 21.35
N THR A 148 8.15 5.00 21.19
CA THR A 148 7.31 4.57 22.32
C THR A 148 8.05 3.60 23.23
N LEU A 149 8.86 2.70 22.67
CA LEU A 149 9.67 1.78 23.46
C LEU A 149 10.77 2.52 24.23
N SER A 150 11.44 3.48 23.59
CA SER A 150 12.49 4.27 24.24
C SER A 150 11.95 5.17 25.37
N GLU A 151 10.72 5.67 25.24
CA GLU A 151 10.06 6.48 26.27
C GLU A 151 9.61 5.61 27.45
N ILE A 152 9.01 4.45 27.16
CA ILE A 152 8.65 3.45 28.17
C ILE A 152 9.90 3.04 28.95
N GLU A 153 10.99 2.67 28.28
CA GLU A 153 12.25 2.29 28.93
C GLU A 153 12.86 3.41 29.79
N ARG A 154 12.68 4.69 29.41
CA ARG A 154 13.12 5.82 30.24
C ARG A 154 12.26 6.02 31.48
N VAL A 155 10.95 5.76 31.41
CA VAL A 155 10.04 5.90 32.57
C VAL A 155 10.27 4.78 33.58
N PHE A 156 10.62 3.57 33.12
CA PHE A 156 10.83 2.39 33.98
C PHE A 156 12.26 2.22 34.49
N ARG A 157 13.19 3.12 34.13
CA ARG A 157 14.57 3.13 34.61
C ARG A 157 14.78 4.25 35.62
#